data_AF-A0A0P7Z6W8-F1
#
_entry.id   AF-A0A0P7Z6W8-F1
#
_cell.length_a   1.000
_cell.length_b   1.000
_cell.length_c   1.000
_cell.angle_alpha   90.00
_cell.angle_beta   90.00
_cell.angle_gamma   90.00
#
_symmetry.space_group_name_H-M   'P 1'
#
loop_
_entity.id
_entity.type
_entity.pdbx_description
1 polymer ?
#
loop_
_entity_poly.entity_id
_entity_poly.type
_entity_poly.pdbx_seq_one_letter_code
_entity_poly.pdbx_strand_id
1 'polypeptide(L)'
;MPNFAGTWKMKSSENFDELLKALSVNAMLRKVAGAAASKPHVEIRQDGEQFYIKTSTTVRTTEINFRIGEEFDEETVDGRKCKHPCEPLPFFFAPKSLATWENENKMYCTQRLLAGDGPKTYWSRELKGDELILVRSPATPTHESLSFPETQPESKSGEMTWRKERKCVHTLV
;
A
#
# COMPACT_ATOMS: atom_id res chain seq x y z
N MET A 1 -17.05 3.95 -12.16
CA MET A 1 -15.79 3.34 -11.70
C MET A 1 -14.68 4.36 -11.86
N PRO A 2 -13.96 4.71 -10.78
CA PRO A 2 -12.83 5.64 -10.84
C PRO A 2 -11.71 5.06 -11.72
N ASN A 3 -10.98 5.96 -12.39
CA ASN A 3 -9.84 5.59 -13.23
C ASN A 3 -8.52 5.98 -12.54
N PHE A 4 -7.92 5.01 -11.86
CA PHE A 4 -6.60 5.15 -11.23
C PHE A 4 -5.45 5.04 -12.22
N ALA A 5 -5.71 4.64 -13.48
CA ALA A 5 -4.66 4.40 -14.45
C ALA A 5 -3.89 5.69 -14.78
N GLY A 6 -2.57 5.57 -14.82
CA GLY A 6 -1.66 6.65 -15.14
C GLY A 6 -0.32 6.55 -14.42
N THR A 7 0.51 7.55 -14.68
CA THR A 7 1.78 7.76 -14.01
C THR A 7 1.60 8.79 -12.90
N TRP A 8 2.18 8.50 -11.74
CA TRP A 8 2.00 9.26 -10.52
C TRP A 8 3.37 9.65 -9.96
N LYS A 9 3.54 10.94 -9.66
CA LYS A 9 4.72 11.50 -9.02
C LYS A 9 4.42 11.89 -7.59
N MET A 10 5.33 11.57 -6.67
CA MET A 10 5.18 11.93 -5.26
C MET A 10 5.15 13.46 -5.11
N LYS A 11 4.13 13.96 -4.40
CA LYS A 11 3.95 15.37 -4.04
C LYS A 11 4.39 15.62 -2.59
N SER A 12 3.95 14.76 -1.67
CA SER A 12 4.33 14.81 -0.26
C SER A 12 4.33 13.42 0.35
N SER A 13 5.11 13.26 1.42
CA SER A 13 5.12 12.08 2.28
C SER A 13 5.22 12.53 3.72
N GLU A 14 4.28 12.09 4.54
CA GLU A 14 4.20 12.41 5.96
C GLU A 14 4.33 11.13 6.77
N ASN A 15 5.02 11.23 7.92
CA ASN A 15 5.09 10.17 8.93
C ASN A 15 5.68 8.82 8.44
N PHE A 16 6.45 8.83 7.34
CA PHE A 16 7.04 7.61 6.77
C PHE A 16 8.07 6.94 7.68
N ASP A 17 8.93 7.71 8.36
CA ASP A 17 9.91 7.14 9.31
C ASP A 17 9.23 6.53 10.54
N GLU A 18 8.22 7.20 11.10
CA GLU A 18 7.46 6.69 12.25
C GLU A 18 6.65 5.44 11.89
N LEU A 19 6.10 5.37 10.67
CA LEU A 19 5.49 4.13 10.16
C LEU A 19 6.51 2.99 10.16
N LEU A 20 7.69 3.19 9.55
CA LEU A 20 8.72 2.16 9.50
C LEU A 20 9.22 1.76 10.90
N LYS A 21 9.32 2.72 11.81
CA LYS A 21 9.65 2.49 13.22
C LYS A 21 8.57 1.68 13.94
N ALA A 22 7.29 1.96 13.69
CA ALA A 22 6.17 1.17 14.21
C ALA A 22 6.18 -0.27 13.67
N LEU A 23 6.63 -0.45 12.43
CA LEU A 23 6.89 -1.77 11.83
C LEU A 23 8.18 -2.44 12.33
N SER A 24 8.84 -1.86 13.34
CA SER A 24 10.08 -2.37 13.93
C SER A 24 11.25 -2.46 12.94
N VAL A 25 11.25 -1.63 11.89
CA VAL A 25 12.38 -1.50 10.96
C VAL A 25 13.52 -0.75 11.65
N ASN A 26 14.73 -1.32 11.62
CA ASN A 26 15.90 -0.72 12.28
C ASN A 26 16.29 0.64 11.66
N ALA A 27 16.92 1.52 12.46
CA ALA A 27 17.18 2.91 12.08
C ALA A 27 18.05 3.07 10.82
N MET A 28 18.97 2.14 10.56
CA MET A 28 19.81 2.15 9.36
C MET A 28 18.96 1.87 8.11
N LEU A 29 18.11 0.85 8.14
CA LEU A 29 17.19 0.53 7.05
C LEU A 29 16.16 1.64 6.82
N ARG A 30 15.70 2.33 7.87
CA ARG A 30 14.79 3.47 7.72
C ARG A 30 15.42 4.64 6.97
N LYS A 31 16.68 4.98 7.27
CA LYS A 31 17.43 6.02 6.53
C LYS A 31 17.57 5.67 5.05
N VAL A 32 17.90 4.41 4.75
CA VAL A 32 17.99 3.93 3.37
C VAL A 32 16.63 3.96 2.68
N ALA A 33 15.56 3.51 3.36
CA ALA A 33 14.20 3.53 2.84
C ALA A 33 13.70 4.96 2.57
N GLY A 34 13.96 5.91 3.47
CA GLY A 34 13.63 7.32 3.27
C GLY A 34 14.38 7.94 2.09
N ALA A 35 15.66 7.63 1.93
CA ALA A 35 16.44 8.08 0.77
C ALA A 35 15.93 7.45 -0.54
N ALA A 36 15.60 6.15 -0.51
CA ALA A 36 15.06 5.42 -1.65
C ALA A 36 13.69 5.93 -2.08
N ALA A 37 12.81 6.17 -1.11
CA ALA A 37 11.44 6.63 -1.29
C ALA A 37 11.31 8.15 -1.41
N SER A 38 12.41 8.87 -1.65
CA SER A 38 12.40 10.34 -1.80
C SER A 38 11.78 10.81 -3.11
N LYS A 39 11.93 10.04 -4.20
CA LYS A 39 11.34 10.34 -5.52
C LYS A 39 10.84 9.08 -6.23
N PRO A 40 9.90 8.35 -5.62
CA PRO A 40 9.36 7.15 -6.21
C PRO A 40 8.50 7.50 -7.43
N HIS A 41 8.52 6.59 -8.41
CA HIS A 41 7.71 6.67 -9.61
C HIS A 41 6.68 5.56 -9.57
N VAL A 42 5.39 5.91 -9.62
CA VAL A 42 4.30 4.94 -9.57
C VAL A 42 3.58 4.90 -10.90
N GLU A 43 3.44 3.71 -11.46
CA GLU A 43 2.62 3.44 -12.64
C GLU A 43 1.47 2.53 -12.23
N ILE A 44 0.25 2.94 -12.54
CA ILE A 44 -0.95 2.14 -12.32
C ILE A 44 -1.57 1.83 -13.67
N ARG A 45 -1.82 0.55 -13.93
CA ARG A 45 -2.67 0.07 -15.01
C ARG A 45 -3.93 -0.53 -14.39
N GLN A 46 -5.08 -0.17 -14.93
CA GLN A 46 -6.37 -0.64 -14.45
C GLN A 46 -7.18 -1.11 -15.65
N ASP A 47 -7.69 -2.34 -15.57
CA ASP A 47 -8.65 -2.92 -16.50
C ASP A 47 -9.86 -3.42 -15.72
N GLY A 48 -10.92 -2.61 -15.67
CA GLY A 48 -12.07 -2.85 -14.80
C GLY A 48 -11.66 -2.91 -13.31
N GLU A 49 -11.74 -4.12 -12.75
CA GLU A 49 -11.37 -4.45 -11.37
C GLU A 49 -9.96 -5.03 -11.23
N GLN A 50 -9.25 -5.26 -12.36
CA GLN A 50 -7.88 -5.74 -12.38
C GLN A 50 -6.91 -4.56 -12.28
N PHE A 51 -6.02 -4.62 -11.31
CA PHE A 51 -5.00 -3.61 -11.07
C PHE A 51 -3.60 -4.20 -11.23
N TYR A 52 -2.75 -3.47 -11.94
CA TYR A 52 -1.31 -3.64 -11.91
C TYR A 52 -0.69 -2.35 -11.41
N ILE A 53 0.14 -2.45 -10.38
CA ILE A 53 0.78 -1.30 -9.77
C ILE A 53 2.28 -1.57 -9.69
N LYS A 54 3.03 -0.72 -10.37
CA LYS A 54 4.49 -0.72 -10.35
C LYS A 54 4.98 0.50 -9.59
N THR A 55 5.77 0.26 -8.55
CA THR A 55 6.42 1.30 -7.75
C THR A 55 7.93 1.18 -7.92
N SER A 56 8.53 2.13 -8.61
CA SER A 56 9.97 2.19 -8.86
C SER A 56 10.62 3.22 -7.94
N THR A 57 11.59 2.80 -7.13
CA THR A 57 12.45 3.68 -6.31
C THR A 57 13.90 3.55 -6.76
N THR A 58 14.80 4.39 -6.25
CA THR A 58 16.24 4.30 -6.58
C THR A 58 16.88 3.00 -6.09
N VAL A 59 16.27 2.31 -5.12
CA VAL A 59 16.82 1.10 -4.49
C VAL A 59 16.06 -0.16 -4.91
N ARG A 60 14.73 -0.09 -5.03
CA ARG A 60 13.89 -1.25 -5.33
C ARG A 60 12.73 -0.87 -6.25
N THR A 61 12.43 -1.77 -7.18
CA THR A 61 11.17 -1.74 -7.94
C THR A 61 10.29 -2.87 -7.44
N THR A 62 9.05 -2.56 -7.08
CA THR A 62 8.03 -3.55 -6.69
C THR A 62 6.87 -3.50 -7.67
N GLU A 63 6.31 -4.66 -7.98
CA GLU A 63 5.19 -4.82 -8.90
C GLU A 63 4.15 -5.70 -8.22
N ILE A 64 2.90 -5.26 -8.21
CA ILE A 64 1.77 -6.03 -7.67
C ILE A 64 0.67 -6.12 -8.72
N ASN A 65 0.09 -7.31 -8.85
CA ASN A 65 -1.08 -7.58 -9.68
C ASN A 65 -2.17 -8.12 -8.77
N PHE A 66 -3.34 -7.49 -8.77
CA PHE A 66 -4.46 -7.94 -7.95
C PHE A 66 -5.78 -7.59 -8.61
N ARG A 67 -6.83 -8.32 -8.23
CA ARG A 67 -8.21 -8.02 -8.61
C ARG A 67 -8.99 -7.66 -7.36
N ILE A 68 -9.84 -6.64 -7.45
CA ILE A 68 -10.69 -6.25 -6.32
C ILE A 68 -11.62 -7.42 -5.95
N GLY A 69 -11.72 -7.72 -4.65
CA GLY A 69 -12.51 -8.84 -4.13
C GLY A 69 -11.80 -10.20 -4.18
N GLU A 70 -10.63 -10.29 -4.82
CA GLU A 70 -9.82 -11.50 -4.85
C GLU A 70 -8.56 -11.34 -3.98
N GLU A 71 -8.20 -12.45 -3.36
CA GLU A 71 -7.01 -12.54 -2.54
C GLU A 71 -5.74 -12.65 -3.40
N PHE A 72 -4.67 -11.93 -3.06
CA PHE A 72 -3.41 -11.92 -3.81
C PHE A 72 -2.17 -11.91 -2.91
N ASP A 73 -1.04 -12.31 -3.50
CA ASP A 73 0.27 -12.29 -2.85
C ASP A 73 0.97 -10.95 -3.11
N GLU A 74 1.51 -10.32 -2.05
CA GLU A 74 2.32 -9.10 -2.17
C GLU A 74 3.57 -9.14 -1.28
N GLU A 75 4.61 -8.41 -1.65
CA GLU A 75 5.75 -8.18 -0.76
C GLU A 75 5.46 -6.97 0.12
N THR A 76 5.49 -7.13 1.45
CA THR A 76 5.31 -6.00 2.37
C THR A 76 6.49 -5.02 2.26
N VAL A 77 6.28 -3.78 2.67
CA VAL A 77 7.26 -2.67 2.51
C VAL A 77 8.60 -2.97 3.19
N ASP A 78 8.61 -3.81 4.21
CA ASP A 78 9.80 -4.26 4.93
C ASP A 78 10.52 -5.47 4.28
N GLY A 79 10.07 -5.91 3.11
CA GLY A 79 10.72 -6.96 2.32
C GLY A 79 10.41 -8.39 2.79
N ARG A 80 9.42 -8.59 3.66
CA ARG A 80 8.91 -9.93 3.95
C ARG A 80 8.07 -10.39 2.75
N LYS A 81 8.50 -11.48 2.12
CA LYS A 81 7.80 -12.06 0.98
C LYS A 81 6.53 -12.75 1.45
N CYS A 82 5.38 -12.40 0.87
CA CYS A 82 4.26 -13.32 0.82
C CYS A 82 4.56 -14.40 -0.26
N LYS A 83 5.37 -15.42 0.07
CA LYS A 83 5.49 -16.65 -0.74
C LYS A 83 4.21 -17.51 -0.75
N HIS A 84 3.80 -17.90 -1.95
CA HIS A 84 2.89 -19.02 -2.22
C HIS A 84 3.16 -20.24 -1.32
N PRO A 85 2.13 -20.89 -0.75
CA PRO A 85 2.29 -22.24 -0.23
C PRO A 85 2.42 -23.20 -1.42
N CYS A 86 3.66 -23.51 -1.80
CA CYS A 86 3.93 -24.78 -2.46
C CYS A 86 4.06 -25.82 -1.36
N GLU A 87 2.92 -26.33 -0.87
CA GLU A 87 2.73 -27.61 -0.15
C GLU A 87 1.21 -27.72 0.08
N PRO A 88 0.52 -28.77 -0.41
CA PRO A 88 -0.90 -28.97 -0.13
C PRO A 88 -1.06 -29.51 1.29
N LEU A 89 -1.08 -28.62 2.28
CA LEU A 89 -1.60 -28.95 3.60
C LEU A 89 -3.07 -28.53 3.67
N PRO A 90 -4.01 -29.46 3.91
CA PRO A 90 -5.36 -29.07 4.22
C PRO A 90 -5.29 -28.34 5.56
N PHE A 91 -5.96 -27.19 5.66
CA PHE A 91 -6.30 -26.50 6.91
C PHE A 91 -5.43 -25.35 7.46
N PHE A 92 -4.37 -24.87 6.80
CA PHE A 92 -3.68 -23.65 7.28
C PHE A 92 -3.77 -22.49 6.27
N PHE A 93 -4.57 -21.50 6.63
CA PHE A 93 -4.78 -20.21 5.96
C PHE A 93 -3.44 -19.61 5.50
N ALA A 94 -3.16 -19.68 4.20
CA ALA A 94 -2.19 -18.81 3.56
C ALA A 94 -2.70 -17.37 3.69
N PRO A 95 -1.93 -16.46 4.29
CA PRO A 95 -2.36 -15.09 4.40
C PRO A 95 -2.22 -14.41 3.07
N LYS A 96 -3.32 -13.79 2.70
CA LYS A 96 -3.47 -13.15 1.42
C LYS A 96 -3.94 -11.73 1.64
N SER A 97 -3.45 -10.83 0.81
CA SER A 97 -3.92 -9.47 0.79
C SER A 97 -5.24 -9.43 0.06
N LEU A 98 -6.21 -8.71 0.61
CA LEU A 98 -7.54 -8.58 0.01
C LEU A 98 -7.85 -7.09 -0.15
N ALA A 99 -8.06 -6.67 -1.39
CA ALA A 99 -8.44 -5.31 -1.73
C ALA A 99 -9.95 -5.22 -1.98
N THR A 100 -10.63 -4.27 -1.36
CA THR A 100 -12.07 -4.04 -1.48
C THR A 100 -12.36 -2.55 -1.69
N TRP A 101 -13.46 -2.23 -2.36
CA TRP A 101 -13.96 -0.85 -2.40
C TRP A 101 -14.53 -0.47 -1.03
N GLU A 102 -14.09 0.68 -0.51
CA GLU A 102 -14.73 1.33 0.63
C GLU A 102 -15.85 2.24 0.11
N ASN A 103 -15.49 3.11 -0.84
CA ASN A 103 -16.39 4.06 -1.51
C ASN A 103 -16.10 4.07 -3.03
N GLU A 104 -16.85 4.88 -3.80
CA GLU A 104 -16.64 5.02 -5.24
C GLU A 104 -15.21 5.38 -5.63
N ASN A 105 -14.50 6.20 -4.84
CA ASN A 105 -13.15 6.69 -5.18
C ASN A 105 -12.06 6.19 -4.22
N LYS A 106 -12.39 5.25 -3.32
CA LYS A 106 -11.49 4.79 -2.26
C LYS A 106 -11.50 3.27 -2.17
N MET A 107 -10.33 2.66 -2.34
CA MET A 107 -10.11 1.24 -2.09
C MET A 107 -9.28 1.04 -0.84
N TYR A 108 -9.55 -0.05 -0.14
CA TYR A 108 -8.89 -0.46 1.09
C TYR A 108 -8.34 -1.87 0.92
N CYS A 109 -7.19 -2.14 1.52
CA CYS A 109 -6.60 -3.45 1.51
C CYS A 109 -6.09 -3.84 2.89
N THR A 110 -6.40 -5.08 3.26
CA THR A 110 -5.85 -5.72 4.46
C THR A 110 -4.70 -6.62 4.06
N GLN A 111 -3.52 -6.38 4.65
CA GLN A 111 -2.35 -7.24 4.49
C GLN A 111 -2.25 -8.15 5.70
N ARG A 112 -2.21 -9.47 5.46
CA ARG A 112 -1.97 -10.49 6.50
C ARG A 112 -0.57 -11.08 6.25
N LEU A 113 0.23 -11.28 7.31
CA LEU A 113 1.60 -11.79 7.20
C LEU A 113 1.64 -13.33 7.16
N LEU A 114 2.45 -13.91 6.26
CA LEU A 114 2.68 -15.37 6.05
C LEU A 114 3.22 -16.15 7.22
N ALA A 115 4.13 -15.58 8.01
CA ALA A 115 4.75 -16.28 9.11
C ALA A 115 5.34 -15.27 10.11
N GLY A 116 5.09 -15.52 11.39
CA GLY A 116 5.60 -14.73 12.51
C GLY A 116 4.52 -13.90 13.22
N ASP A 117 4.76 -13.69 14.51
CA ASP A 117 4.02 -12.74 15.34
C ASP A 117 4.39 -11.32 14.88
N GLY A 118 3.53 -10.71 14.07
CA GLY A 118 3.77 -9.39 13.49
C GLY A 118 2.45 -8.63 13.31
N PRO A 119 2.48 -7.29 13.42
CA PRO A 119 1.26 -6.50 13.29
C PRO A 119 0.68 -6.68 11.89
N LYS A 120 -0.64 -6.92 11.80
CA LYS A 120 -1.36 -6.79 10.53
C LYS A 120 -1.15 -5.36 10.02
N THR A 121 -1.10 -5.17 8.70
CA THR A 121 -0.96 -3.82 8.13
C THR A 121 -2.09 -3.56 7.15
N TYR A 122 -2.45 -2.30 7.01
CA TYR A 122 -3.50 -1.86 6.12
C TYR A 122 -2.96 -0.79 5.19
N TRP A 123 -3.50 -0.76 3.97
CA TRP A 123 -3.31 0.36 3.08
C TRP A 123 -4.63 0.77 2.43
N SER A 124 -4.80 2.07 2.19
CA SER A 124 -5.92 2.59 1.40
C SER A 124 -5.41 3.50 0.31
N ARG A 125 -6.12 3.52 -0.83
CA ARG A 125 -5.87 4.45 -1.93
C ARG A 125 -7.15 5.19 -2.26
N GLU A 126 -7.08 6.51 -2.16
CA GLU A 126 -8.18 7.41 -2.48
C GLU A 126 -7.80 8.31 -3.65
N LEU A 127 -8.69 8.41 -4.64
CA LEU A 127 -8.55 9.30 -5.79
C LEU A 127 -9.32 10.60 -5.54
N LYS A 128 -8.61 11.73 -5.51
CA LYS A 128 -9.17 13.08 -5.40
C LYS A 128 -8.78 13.89 -6.63
N GLY A 129 -9.55 13.72 -7.71
CA GLY A 129 -9.26 14.37 -9.00
C GLY A 129 -7.93 13.89 -9.60
N ASP A 130 -6.95 14.79 -9.69
CA ASP A 130 -5.59 14.49 -10.17
C ASP A 130 -4.62 14.10 -9.04
N GLU A 131 -5.12 13.89 -7.83
CA GLU A 131 -4.33 13.47 -6.67
C GLU A 131 -4.70 12.05 -6.22
N LEU A 132 -3.69 11.25 -5.91
CA LEU A 132 -3.81 9.92 -5.35
C LEU A 132 -3.23 9.94 -3.94
N ILE A 133 -4.05 9.67 -2.95
CA ILE A 133 -3.65 9.62 -1.54
C ILE A 133 -3.50 8.15 -1.15
N LEU A 134 -2.31 7.79 -0.67
CA LEU A 134 -2.01 6.48 -0.13
C LEU A 134 -1.80 6.62 1.37
N VAL A 135 -2.64 5.95 2.16
CA VAL A 135 -2.46 5.86 3.62
C VAL A 135 -2.04 4.43 3.95
N ARG A 136 -1.02 4.28 4.79
CA ARG A 136 -0.59 3.00 5.35
C ARG A 136 -0.65 3.06 6.86
N SER A 137 -1.21 2.05 7.51
CA SER A 137 -1.30 1.98 8.96
C SER A 137 -0.93 0.59 9.49
N PRO A 138 -0.25 0.51 10.64
CA PRO A 138 -0.21 -0.72 11.42
C PRO A 138 -1.59 -0.97 12.01
N ALA A 139 -2.02 -2.22 12.06
CA ALA A 139 -3.16 -2.61 12.87
C ALA A 139 -2.81 -2.37 14.33
N THR A 140 -3.54 -1.46 14.97
CA THR A 140 -3.54 -1.41 16.43
C THR A 140 -4.04 -2.75 16.96
N PRO A 141 -3.36 -3.35 17.95
CA PRO A 141 -3.89 -4.51 18.66
C PRO A 141 -5.04 -4.04 19.55
N THR A 142 -6.22 -3.83 18.98
CA THR A 142 -7.45 -3.67 19.75
C THR A 142 -8.11 -5.04 19.84
N HIS A 143 -7.97 -5.59 21.05
CA HIS A 143 -8.83 -6.58 21.68
C HIS A 143 -10.24 -6.62 21.05
N GLU A 144 -10.73 -7.82 20.75
CA GLU A 144 -12.16 -8.07 20.55
C GLU A 144 -12.96 -7.36 21.64
N SER A 145 -13.73 -6.34 21.27
CA SER A 145 -15.07 -6.07 21.78
C SER A 145 -15.55 -4.70 21.28
N LEU A 146 -16.71 -4.74 20.63
CA LEU A 146 -17.81 -3.78 20.63
C LEU A 146 -17.58 -2.41 21.30
N SER A 147 -18.11 -1.39 20.62
CA SER A 147 -18.24 0.03 20.98
C SER A 147 -17.08 0.92 20.54
N PHE A 148 -17.41 1.89 19.68
CA PHE A 148 -16.59 3.05 19.37
C PHE A 148 -16.25 3.80 20.68
N PRO A 149 -14.98 4.18 20.86
CA PRO A 149 -14.67 5.42 21.55
C PRO A 149 -14.01 6.39 20.56
N GLU A 150 -14.61 7.56 20.51
CA GLU A 150 -14.09 8.78 19.91
C GLU A 150 -12.86 9.25 20.69
N THR A 151 -11.69 8.66 20.41
CA THR A 151 -10.38 9.27 20.66
C THR A 151 -9.35 8.55 19.79
N GLN A 152 -8.93 9.19 18.69
CA GLN A 152 -7.87 8.64 17.83
C GLN A 152 -6.56 8.60 18.63
N PRO A 153 -5.93 7.43 18.85
CA PRO A 153 -4.55 7.41 19.32
C PRO A 153 -3.68 7.98 18.19
N GLU A 154 -2.79 8.92 18.54
CA GLU A 154 -1.90 9.64 17.61
C GLU A 154 -1.43 8.76 16.45
N SER A 155 -1.77 9.21 15.24
CA SER A 155 -1.72 8.42 14.02
C SER A 155 -0.29 7.96 13.72
N LYS A 156 0.03 6.69 14.01
CA LYS A 156 1.23 6.02 13.48
C LYS A 156 1.04 5.57 12.02
N SER A 157 0.16 6.23 11.29
CA SER A 157 -0.06 6.00 9.87
C SER A 157 0.84 6.88 9.04
N GLY A 158 1.47 6.31 8.02
CA GLY A 158 2.18 7.08 6.99
C GLY A 158 1.22 7.49 5.89
N GLU A 159 1.28 8.75 5.46
CA GLU A 159 0.49 9.27 4.34
C GLU A 159 1.43 9.69 3.20
N MET A 160 1.04 9.36 1.98
CA MET A 160 1.79 9.69 0.78
C MET A 160 0.81 10.24 -0.26
N THR A 161 0.98 11.49 -0.66
CA THR A 161 0.16 12.12 -1.69
C THR A 161 0.93 12.17 -3.00
N TRP A 162 0.27 11.78 -4.08
CA TRP A 162 0.82 11.69 -5.42
C TRP A 162 -0.01 12.54 -6.37
N ARG A 163 0.64 13.12 -7.37
CA ARG A 163 -0.01 13.87 -8.44
C ARG A 163 0.08 13.12 -9.76
N LYS A 164 -1.03 13.07 -10.50
CA LYS A 164 -1.08 12.46 -11.83
C LYS A 164 -0.21 13.26 -12.80
N GLU A 165 0.66 12.56 -13.51
CA GLU A 165 1.39 13.17 -14.62
C GLU A 165 0.46 13.34 -15.80
N ARG A 166 0.31 14.59 -16.24
CA ARG A 166 -0.30 14.88 -17.54
C ARG A 166 0.75 14.58 -18.59
N LYS A 167 0.50 13.63 -19.49
CA LYS A 167 1.32 13.51 -20.71
C LYS A 167 1.23 14.86 -21.41
N CYS A 168 2.33 15.59 -21.51
CA CYS A 168 2.43 16.71 -22.42
C CYS A 168 2.19 16.14 -23.82
N VAL A 169 1.02 16.40 -24.39
CA VAL A 169 0.80 16.22 -25.82
C VAL A 169 1.66 17.28 -26.46
N HIS A 170 2.85 16.90 -26.93
CA HIS A 170 3.58 17.73 -27.87
C HIS A 170 2.73 17.75 -29.14
N THR A 171 1.85 18.74 -29.25
CA THR A 171 1.26 19.10 -30.53
C THR A 171 2.41 19.63 -31.37
N LEU A 172 2.99 18.75 -32.20
CA LEU A 172 3.77 19.16 -33.36
C LEU A 172 2.77 19.89 -34.27
N VAL A 173 2.86 21.21 -34.31
CA VAL A 173 2.24 22.07 -35.33
C VAL A 173 3.24 22.21 -36.47
#